data_AF-A0A932PSW1-F1
#
_entry.id   AF-A0A932PSW1-F1
#
_cell.length_a   1.000
_cell.length_b   1.000
_cell.length_c   1.000
_cell.angle_alpha   90.00
_cell.angle_beta   90.00
_cell.angle_gamma   90.00
#
_symmetry.space_group_name_H-M   'P 1'
#
loop_
_entity.id
_entity.type
_entity.pdbx_description
1 polymer ?
#
loop_
_entity_poly.entity_id
_entity_poly.type
_entity_poly.pdbx_seq_one_letter_code
_entity_poly.pdbx_strand_id
1 'polypeptide(L)'
;MEQRTNIKNIFITLVLIAGFALPVSFAVGQSTPRGTQEAIALAITNLKNAQNPDGSIGDTDTSGWAAMALVAAGESNEKLGDYLLISAKTVSKNSATDLERTILALTAAGKNPYDVAGRNLVADLKTLV
;
A
#
# COMPACT_ATOMS: atom_id res chain seq x y z
N MET A 1 54.95 36.43 6.92
CA MET A 1 54.50 35.02 7.01
C MET A 1 53.35 35.07 8.00
N GLU A 2 52.08 34.88 7.67
CA GLU A 2 51.47 33.69 7.07
C GLU A 2 50.00 34.07 6.76
N GLN A 3 49.70 34.51 5.54
CA GLN A 3 48.34 34.94 5.12
C GLN A 3 48.08 34.43 3.68
N ARG A 4 48.44 33.18 3.41
CA ARG A 4 48.25 32.53 2.10
C ARG A 4 47.46 31.22 2.13
N THR A 5 46.95 30.80 3.28
CA THR A 5 46.39 29.43 3.43
C THR A 5 44.85 29.36 3.36
N ASN A 6 44.10 30.47 3.41
CA ASN A 6 42.64 30.39 3.59
C ASN A 6 41.74 30.97 2.48
N ILE A 7 42.25 31.29 1.28
CA ILE A 7 41.35 31.66 0.15
C ILE A 7 40.98 30.42 -0.69
N LYS A 8 41.89 29.45 -0.83
CA LYS A 8 41.62 28.23 -1.61
C LYS A 8 40.64 27.26 -0.92
N ASN A 9 40.63 27.23 0.42
CA ASN A 9 39.74 26.33 1.17
C ASN A 9 38.30 26.85 1.27
N ILE A 10 38.07 28.17 1.12
CA ILE A 10 36.73 28.75 1.14
C ILE A 10 35.97 28.47 -0.17
N PHE A 11 36.67 28.38 -1.31
CA PHE A 11 36.04 28.07 -2.59
C PHE A 11 35.64 26.59 -2.74
N ILE A 12 36.32 25.67 -2.05
CA ILE A 12 36.01 24.24 -2.11
C ILE A 12 34.80 23.88 -1.23
N THR A 13 34.59 24.60 -0.12
CA THR A 13 33.43 24.35 0.76
C THR A 13 32.12 24.90 0.18
N LEU A 14 32.14 25.94 -0.67
CA LEU A 14 30.92 26.50 -1.26
C LEU A 14 30.35 25.67 -2.43
N VAL A 15 31.18 24.85 -3.09
CA VAL A 15 30.78 24.03 -4.24
C VAL A 15 30.11 22.71 -3.80
N LEU A 16 30.24 22.29 -2.54
CA LEU A 16 29.61 21.06 -2.05
C LEU A 16 28.13 21.21 -1.61
N ILE A 17 27.61 22.43 -1.48
CA ILE A 17 26.22 22.67 -1.00
C ILE A 17 25.25 22.96 -2.15
N ALA A 18 25.74 23.17 -3.38
CA ALA A 18 24.89 23.44 -4.55
C ALA A 18 24.48 22.18 -5.36
N GLY A 19 24.89 20.98 -4.91
CA GLY A 19 24.70 19.73 -5.68
C GLY A 19 23.42 18.94 -5.39
N PHE A 20 22.58 19.35 -4.44
CA PHE A 20 21.43 18.55 -3.97
C PHE A 20 20.08 19.26 -4.09
N ALA A 21 19.89 20.00 -5.18
CA ALA A 21 18.58 20.54 -5.54
C ALA A 21 18.36 20.46 -7.06
N LEU A 22 18.55 19.26 -7.63
CA LEU A 22 17.74 18.93 -8.79
C LEU A 22 16.36 18.58 -8.26
N PRO A 23 15.28 19.31 -8.60
CA PRO A 23 13.97 18.74 -8.46
C PRO A 23 13.99 17.47 -9.30
N VAL A 24 13.94 16.31 -8.64
CA VAL A 24 13.57 15.08 -9.31
C VAL A 24 12.12 15.33 -9.72
N SER A 25 11.94 15.85 -10.94
CA SER A 25 10.65 15.82 -11.60
C SER A 25 10.30 14.34 -11.70
N PHE A 26 9.49 13.84 -10.78
CA PHE A 26 8.77 12.62 -11.00
C PHE A 26 7.92 12.88 -12.24
N ALA A 27 8.37 12.39 -13.39
CA ALA A 27 7.51 12.23 -14.53
C ALA A 27 6.41 11.26 -14.08
N VAL A 28 5.29 11.83 -13.61
CA VAL A 28 4.01 11.14 -13.50
C VAL A 28 3.63 10.80 -14.93
N GLY A 29 4.09 9.63 -15.37
CA GLY A 29 4.07 9.24 -16.77
C GLY A 29 5.14 8.21 -17.08
N GLN A 30 5.38 7.24 -16.20
CA GLN A 30 5.92 5.98 -16.70
C GLN A 30 4.79 5.35 -17.52
N SER A 31 4.85 5.49 -18.84
CA SER A 31 4.03 4.69 -19.74
C SER A 31 4.41 3.23 -19.49
N THR A 32 3.65 2.55 -18.66
CA THR A 32 3.73 1.10 -18.48
C THR A 32 3.83 0.48 -19.87
N PRO A 33 4.90 -0.30 -20.17
CA PRO A 33 5.04 -0.91 -21.49
C PRO A 33 3.75 -1.60 -21.90
N ARG A 34 3.33 -1.50 -23.17
CA ARG A 34 2.02 -2.01 -23.63
C ARG A 34 1.74 -3.45 -23.16
N GLY A 35 2.73 -4.33 -23.22
CA GLY A 35 2.61 -5.72 -22.73
C GLY A 35 2.37 -5.82 -21.21
N THR A 36 2.88 -4.88 -20.42
CA THR A 36 2.61 -4.81 -18.97
C THR A 36 1.19 -4.32 -18.69
N GLN A 37 0.67 -3.37 -19.48
CA GLN A 37 -0.72 -2.92 -19.32
C GLN A 37 -1.73 -4.03 -19.67
N GLU A 38 -1.45 -4.80 -20.72
CA GLU A 38 -2.22 -5.99 -21.09
C GLU A 38 -2.19 -7.05 -19.99
N ALA A 39 -1.02 -7.31 -19.41
CA ALA A 39 -0.90 -8.26 -18.29
C ALA A 39 -1.69 -7.81 -17.05
N ILE A 40 -1.67 -6.52 -16.71
CA ILE A 40 -2.47 -5.95 -15.62
C ILE A 40 -3.97 -6.14 -15.91
N ALA A 41 -4.43 -5.84 -17.13
CA ALA A 41 -5.83 -6.02 -17.51
C ALA A 41 -6.26 -7.49 -17.40
N LEU A 42 -5.44 -8.43 -17.88
CA LEU A 42 -5.71 -9.87 -17.75
C LEU A 42 -5.75 -10.32 -16.28
N ALA A 43 -4.84 -9.83 -15.44
CA ALA A 43 -4.83 -10.13 -14.01
C ALA A 43 -6.10 -9.62 -13.31
N ILE A 44 -6.53 -8.40 -13.59
CA ILE A 44 -7.78 -7.82 -13.07
C ILE A 44 -8.98 -8.69 -13.51
N THR A 45 -9.07 -9.03 -14.80
CA THR A 45 -10.14 -9.90 -15.32
C THR A 45 -10.13 -11.27 -14.64
N ASN A 46 -8.96 -11.87 -14.43
CA ASN A 46 -8.85 -13.15 -13.75
C ASN A 46 -9.33 -13.08 -12.29
N LEU A 47 -8.95 -12.03 -11.55
CA LEU A 47 -9.42 -11.82 -10.17
C LEU A 47 -10.94 -11.63 -10.12
N LYS A 48 -11.50 -10.82 -11.02
CA LYS A 48 -12.96 -10.59 -11.12
C LYS A 48 -13.71 -11.88 -11.48
N ASN A 49 -13.17 -12.70 -12.38
CA ASN A 49 -13.77 -13.98 -12.77
C ASN A 49 -13.66 -15.06 -11.68
N ALA A 50 -12.63 -14.99 -10.83
CA ALA A 50 -12.45 -15.89 -9.70
C ALA A 50 -13.33 -15.52 -8.49
N GLN A 51 -14.05 -14.39 -8.54
CA GLN A 51 -14.88 -13.94 -7.43
C GLN A 51 -16.12 -14.82 -7.28
N ASN A 52 -16.30 -15.36 -6.08
CA ASN A 52 -17.47 -16.14 -5.70
C ASN A 52 -18.71 -15.25 -5.51
N PRO A 53 -19.93 -15.82 -5.50
CA PRO A 53 -21.17 -15.06 -5.30
C PRO A 53 -21.22 -14.24 -4.01
N ASP A 54 -20.55 -14.70 -2.95
CA ASP A 54 -20.45 -14.04 -1.64
C ASP A 54 -19.43 -12.89 -1.62
N GLY A 55 -18.68 -12.68 -2.72
CA GLY A 55 -17.67 -11.66 -2.87
C GLY A 55 -16.25 -12.12 -2.60
N SER A 56 -16.04 -13.32 -2.06
CA SER A 56 -14.70 -13.87 -1.79
C SER A 56 -13.91 -14.17 -3.07
N ILE A 57 -12.59 -14.09 -2.98
CA ILE A 57 -11.66 -14.60 -4.00
C ILE A 57 -10.71 -15.56 -3.27
N GLY A 58 -10.90 -16.86 -3.46
CA GLY A 58 -10.20 -17.88 -2.68
C GLY A 58 -10.64 -17.87 -1.21
N ASP A 59 -9.68 -17.94 -0.29
CA ASP A 59 -9.92 -17.79 1.16
C ASP A 59 -9.87 -16.30 1.60
N THR A 60 -10.06 -16.04 2.90
CA THR A 60 -10.05 -14.68 3.45
C THR A 60 -8.70 -13.99 3.25
N ASP A 61 -7.61 -14.74 3.32
CA ASP A 61 -6.26 -14.21 3.19
C ASP A 61 -5.98 -13.80 1.74
N THR A 62 -6.31 -14.68 0.80
CA THR A 62 -6.26 -14.44 -0.64
C THR A 62 -7.17 -13.28 -1.04
N SER A 63 -8.36 -13.20 -0.46
CA SER A 63 -9.31 -12.09 -0.67
C SER A 63 -8.70 -10.76 -0.22
N GLY A 64 -7.97 -10.74 0.89
CA GLY A 64 -7.27 -9.55 1.37
C GLY A 64 -6.19 -9.08 0.40
N TRP A 65 -5.37 -10.00 -0.11
CA TRP A 65 -4.38 -9.68 -1.14
C TRP A 65 -5.01 -9.23 -2.45
N ALA A 66 -6.10 -9.86 -2.88
CA ALA A 66 -6.83 -9.49 -4.07
C ALA A 66 -7.40 -8.07 -3.96
N ALA A 67 -7.94 -7.69 -2.79
CA ALA A 67 -8.46 -6.34 -2.57
C ALA A 67 -7.34 -5.28 -2.69
N MET A 68 -6.20 -5.50 -2.04
CA MET A 68 -5.04 -4.61 -2.15
C MET A 68 -4.52 -4.51 -3.58
N ALA A 69 -4.45 -5.64 -4.31
CA ALA A 69 -3.98 -5.66 -5.70
C ALA A 69 -4.94 -4.92 -6.66
N LEU A 70 -6.25 -5.14 -6.53
CA LEU A 70 -7.26 -4.45 -7.34
C LEU A 70 -7.20 -2.94 -7.12
N VAL A 71 -7.15 -2.50 -5.86
CA VAL A 71 -7.07 -1.07 -5.52
C VAL A 71 -5.77 -0.45 -6.03
N ALA A 72 -4.64 -1.14 -5.91
CA ALA A 72 -3.37 -0.69 -6.49
C ALA A 72 -3.43 -0.57 -8.03
N ALA A 73 -4.27 -1.36 -8.68
CA ALA A 73 -4.53 -1.28 -10.12
C ALA A 73 -5.63 -0.24 -10.49
N GLY A 74 -6.14 0.53 -9.52
CA GLY A 74 -7.17 1.55 -9.72
C GLY A 74 -8.60 0.99 -9.78
N GLU A 75 -8.81 -0.24 -9.33
CA GLU A 75 -10.10 -0.93 -9.37
C GLU A 75 -10.76 -0.95 -7.98
N SER A 76 -12.08 -0.76 -7.95
CA SER A 76 -12.90 -0.93 -6.75
C SER A 76 -13.73 -2.22 -6.84
N ASN A 77 -13.94 -2.93 -5.72
CA ASN A 77 -14.81 -4.10 -5.66
C ASN A 77 -15.60 -4.14 -4.34
N GLU A 78 -16.83 -3.62 -4.37
CA GLU A 78 -17.65 -3.46 -3.16
C GLU A 78 -17.98 -4.80 -2.50
N LYS A 79 -18.33 -5.83 -3.28
CA LYS A 79 -18.66 -7.16 -2.75
C LYS A 79 -17.47 -7.81 -2.04
N LEU A 80 -16.27 -7.65 -2.58
CA LEU A 80 -15.05 -8.13 -1.94
C LEU A 80 -14.80 -7.38 -0.62
N GLY A 81 -15.01 -6.05 -0.61
CA GLY A 81 -14.93 -5.25 0.61
C GLY A 81 -15.96 -5.66 1.67
N ASP A 82 -17.19 -5.97 1.28
CA ASP A 82 -18.24 -6.44 2.18
C ASP A 82 -17.91 -7.82 2.76
N TYR A 83 -17.43 -8.75 1.93
CA TYR A 83 -16.94 -10.05 2.38
C TYR A 83 -15.82 -9.88 3.42
N LEU A 84 -14.83 -9.04 3.14
CA LEU A 84 -13.72 -8.77 4.06
C LEU A 84 -14.20 -8.16 5.38
N LEU A 85 -15.16 -7.23 5.35
CA LEU A 85 -15.74 -6.64 6.56
C LEU A 85 -16.48 -7.69 7.41
N ILE A 86 -17.17 -8.63 6.78
CA ILE A 86 -17.83 -9.74 7.48
C ILE A 86 -16.78 -10.67 8.11
N SER A 87 -15.78 -11.10 7.35
CA SER A 87 -14.72 -12.00 7.81
C SER A 87 -13.85 -11.38 8.91
N ALA A 88 -13.64 -10.06 8.88
CA ALA A 88 -12.88 -9.33 9.89
C ALA A 88 -13.48 -9.42 11.30
N LYS A 89 -14.78 -9.71 11.43
CA LYS A 89 -15.44 -9.88 12.75
C LYS A 89 -14.83 -11.02 13.56
N THR A 90 -14.30 -12.04 12.90
CA THR A 90 -13.76 -13.25 13.54
C THR A 90 -12.23 -13.29 13.55
N VAL A 91 -11.53 -12.22 13.14
CA VAL A 91 -10.06 -12.19 13.14
C VAL A 91 -9.51 -12.39 14.56
N SER A 92 -8.47 -13.21 14.70
CA SER A 92 -7.87 -13.46 16.02
C SER A 92 -7.31 -12.16 16.62
N LYS A 93 -7.65 -11.88 17.89
CA LYS A 93 -7.08 -10.74 18.62
C LYS A 93 -5.64 -10.97 19.10
N ASN A 94 -5.16 -12.21 19.02
CA ASN A 94 -3.86 -12.64 19.57
C ASN A 94 -2.79 -12.83 18.47
N SER A 95 -3.08 -12.42 17.24
CA SER A 95 -2.21 -12.59 16.08
C SER A 95 -1.98 -11.22 15.45
N ALA A 96 -0.80 -10.64 15.67
CA ALA A 96 -0.44 -9.34 15.12
C ALA A 96 -0.52 -9.37 13.58
N THR A 97 0.01 -10.43 12.96
CA THR A 97 0.02 -10.61 11.51
C THR A 97 -1.38 -10.70 10.91
N ASP A 98 -2.34 -11.33 11.58
CA ASP A 98 -3.71 -11.42 11.05
C ASP A 98 -4.45 -10.10 11.20
N LEU A 99 -4.24 -9.38 12.31
CA LEU A 99 -4.78 -8.04 12.52
C LEU A 99 -4.21 -7.07 11.48
N GLU A 100 -2.90 -7.01 11.31
CA GLU A 100 -2.21 -6.16 10.32
C GLU A 100 -2.77 -6.37 8.92
N ARG A 101 -2.79 -7.62 8.47
CA ARG A 101 -3.27 -7.97 7.13
C ARG A 101 -4.74 -7.62 6.94
N THR A 102 -5.58 -7.89 7.95
CA THR A 102 -7.00 -7.52 7.91
C THR A 102 -7.19 -6.00 7.87
N ILE A 103 -6.43 -5.24 8.67
CA ILE A 103 -6.47 -3.77 8.67
C ILE A 103 -6.08 -3.22 7.30
N LEU A 104 -5.00 -3.74 6.70
CA LEU A 104 -4.55 -3.34 5.37
C LEU A 104 -5.61 -3.63 4.30
N ALA A 105 -6.18 -4.83 4.31
CA ALA A 105 -7.23 -5.24 3.37
C ALA A 105 -8.50 -4.38 3.49
N LEU A 106 -8.98 -4.13 4.73
CA LEU A 106 -10.14 -3.26 4.97
C LEU A 106 -9.86 -1.83 4.51
N THR A 107 -8.69 -1.29 4.82
CA THR A 107 -8.31 0.07 4.44
C THR A 107 -8.25 0.21 2.92
N ALA A 108 -7.65 -0.76 2.22
CA ALA A 108 -7.63 -0.79 0.75
C ALA A 108 -9.05 -0.83 0.18
N ALA A 109 -9.93 -1.66 0.75
CA ALA A 109 -11.33 -1.77 0.36
C ALA A 109 -12.21 -0.57 0.80
N GLY A 110 -11.63 0.48 1.38
CA GLY A 110 -12.37 1.67 1.85
C GLY A 110 -13.26 1.42 3.08
N LYS A 111 -13.07 0.30 3.79
CA LYS A 111 -13.79 -0.05 5.01
C LYS A 111 -13.06 0.49 6.25
N ASN A 112 -13.78 0.72 7.33
CA ASN A 112 -13.24 1.30 8.56
C ASN A 112 -12.69 0.21 9.52
N PRO A 113 -11.37 0.10 9.73
CA PRO A 113 -10.81 -0.88 10.67
C PRO A 113 -10.92 -0.47 12.15
N TYR A 114 -11.30 0.78 12.43
CA TYR A 114 -11.49 1.28 13.80
C TYR A 114 -12.85 0.90 14.39
N ASP A 115 -13.80 0.44 13.55
CA ASP A 115 -15.11 -0.05 13.97
C ASP A 115 -15.58 -1.20 13.06
N VAL A 116 -15.21 -2.42 13.45
CA VAL A 116 -15.70 -3.67 12.85
C VAL A 116 -16.71 -4.28 13.82
N ALA A 117 -17.98 -3.92 13.65
CA ALA A 117 -19.07 -4.37 14.53
C ALA A 117 -18.81 -4.07 16.03
N GLY A 118 -18.35 -2.86 16.34
CA GLY A 118 -18.03 -2.42 17.70
C GLY A 118 -16.61 -2.79 18.17
N ARG A 119 -15.81 -3.45 17.33
CA ARG A 119 -14.43 -3.83 17.64
C ARG A 119 -13.43 -2.95 16.89
N ASN A 120 -12.45 -2.41 17.60
CA ASN A 120 -11.38 -1.61 17.02
C ASN A 120 -10.13 -2.46 16.78
N LEU A 121 -9.91 -2.90 15.54
CA LEU A 121 -8.81 -3.79 15.20
C LEU A 121 -7.44 -3.13 15.36
N VAL A 122 -7.36 -1.81 15.14
CA VAL A 122 -6.12 -1.04 15.33
C VAL A 122 -5.74 -0.97 16.81
N ALA A 123 -6.73 -0.84 17.70
CA ALA A 123 -6.50 -0.90 19.14
C ALA A 123 -6.01 -2.30 19.56
N ASP A 124 -6.61 -3.36 19.02
CA ASP A 124 -6.16 -4.73 19.31
C ASP A 124 -4.70 -4.95 18.89
N LEU A 125 -4.31 -4.51 17.69
CA LEU A 125 -2.93 -4.64 17.20
C LEU A 125 -1.92 -3.95 18.14
N LYS A 126 -2.26 -2.76 18.63
CA LYS A 126 -1.42 -1.99 19.58
C LYS A 126 -1.22 -2.68 20.92
N THR A 127 -2.00 -3.70 21.25
CA THR A 127 -1.77 -4.49 22.47
C THR A 127 -0.70 -5.57 22.30
N LEU A 128 -0.26 -5.83 21.07
CA LEU A 128 0.68 -6.89 20.70
C LEU A 128 2.07 -6.37 20.29
N VAL A 129 2.25 -5.05 20.10
CA VAL A 129 3.48 -4.41 19.60
C VAL A 129 4.01 -3.34 20.53
#